data_AF-A0AB35AKW3-F1
#
_entry.id   AF-A0AB35AKW3-F1
#
_cell.length_a   1.000
_cell.length_b   1.000
_cell.length_c   1.000
_cell.angle_alpha   90.00
_cell.angle_beta   90.00
_cell.angle_gamma   90.00
#
_symmetry.space_group_name_H-M   'P 1'
#
loop_
_entity.id
_entity.type
_entity.pdbx_description
1 polymer ?
#
loop_
_entity_poly.entity_id
_entity_poly.type
_entity_poly.pdbx_seq_one_letter_code
_entity_poly.pdbx_strand_id
1 'polypeptide(L)'
;MEPIVVRLSTALSAGVAEILEQERAVLVLSRQSTGRLYLDQHQFSTLATPPRVEPTADVFLLSVTRSALLRYLPMLAGLPPLSFNMEKGPGAFLLSAGSMLEAGVLEGTIPQTRQRLMQHVTDLLITTILDCLELEVSVAGRRRHRQKHIRHYIETRLHEHDLTPQSIAEASGISTRALYQLFDGEEGAVAGWILNRRLERIHADLTNPAHDALPIAQIALNHGFRNAAHFSRRFRQKFGASPREIRQRSALRLGRLEQTGSSGRR
;
A
#
# COMPACT_ATOMS: atom_id res chain seq x y z
N MET A 1 3.85 1.79 -0.38
CA MET A 1 5.25 1.61 0.03
C MET A 1 6.04 2.38 -1.00
N GLU A 2 6.20 3.68 -0.81
CA GLU A 2 6.93 4.50 -1.78
C GLU A 2 8.41 4.45 -1.40
N PRO A 3 9.28 3.88 -2.26
CA PRO A 3 10.70 3.83 -2.00
C PRO A 3 11.30 5.23 -2.15
N ILE A 4 12.15 5.62 -1.21
CA ILE A 4 12.94 6.86 -1.28
C ILE A 4 14.38 6.44 -1.57
N VAL A 5 14.97 7.03 -2.61
CA VAL A 5 16.35 6.76 -3.03
C VAL A 5 17.23 7.98 -2.72
N VAL A 6 18.37 7.75 -2.06
CA VAL A 6 19.34 8.79 -1.71
C VAL A 6 20.75 8.33 -2.06
N ARG A 7 21.52 9.16 -2.76
CA ARG A 7 22.97 8.95 -2.96
C ARG A 7 23.74 9.49 -1.76
N LEU A 8 24.72 8.74 -1.28
CA LEU A 8 25.58 9.18 -0.19
C LEU A 8 26.95 9.58 -0.69
N SER A 9 27.41 10.77 -0.34
CA SER A 9 28.71 11.29 -0.79
C SER A 9 29.86 11.02 0.17
N THR A 10 29.66 10.89 1.49
CA THR A 10 30.84 10.79 2.40
C THR A 10 30.62 10.28 3.84
N ALA A 11 29.39 10.14 4.38
CA ALA A 11 29.17 9.63 5.74
C ALA A 11 27.91 8.76 5.87
N LEU A 12 28.06 7.44 5.72
CA LEU A 12 26.95 6.47 5.74
C LEU A 12 26.32 6.23 7.11
N SER A 13 27.09 6.32 8.20
CA SER A 13 26.61 5.87 9.51
C SER A 13 25.52 6.77 10.09
N ALA A 14 25.70 8.10 10.03
CA ALA A 14 24.73 9.07 10.55
C ALA A 14 23.44 9.08 9.71
N GLY A 15 23.56 9.10 8.38
CA GLY A 15 22.40 9.13 7.48
C GLY A 15 21.56 7.86 7.51
N VAL A 16 22.18 6.67 7.61
CA VAL A 16 21.44 5.41 7.72
C VAL A 16 20.71 5.31 9.07
N ALA A 17 21.37 5.70 10.16
CA ALA A 17 20.77 5.68 11.50
C ALA A 17 19.53 6.59 11.57
N GLU A 18 19.62 7.81 11.06
CA GLU A 18 18.51 8.77 11.03
C GLU A 18 17.32 8.25 10.21
N ILE A 19 17.57 7.62 9.05
CA ILE A 19 16.49 7.04 8.23
C ILE A 19 15.83 5.86 8.94
N LEU A 20 16.61 5.01 9.64
CA LEU A 20 16.09 3.87 10.40
C LEU A 20 15.23 4.32 11.61
N GLU A 21 15.53 5.47 12.20
CA GLU A 21 14.72 6.07 13.29
C GLU A 21 13.31 6.49 12.81
N GLN A 22 13.11 6.72 11.51
CA GLN A 22 11.86 7.21 10.93
C GLN A 22 10.88 6.09 10.50
N GLU A 23 10.85 4.95 11.21
CA GLU A 23 10.02 3.78 10.87
C GLU A 23 10.30 3.22 9.45
N ARG A 24 11.56 3.31 8.99
CA ARG A 24 11.96 2.83 7.66
C ARG A 24 12.89 1.63 7.78
N ALA A 25 12.74 0.73 6.83
CA ALA A 25 13.77 -0.25 6.51
C ALA A 25 14.68 0.37 5.44
N VAL A 26 15.99 0.12 5.54
CA VAL A 26 17.00 0.69 4.66
C VAL A 26 17.71 -0.42 3.92
N LEU A 27 17.74 -0.32 2.59
CA LEU A 27 18.60 -1.09 1.72
C LEU A 27 19.81 -0.27 1.31
N VAL A 28 21.00 -0.82 1.55
CA VAL A 28 22.27 -0.30 1.05
C VAL A 28 22.61 -1.09 -0.21
N LEU A 29 22.67 -0.40 -1.35
CA LEU A 29 22.95 -0.98 -2.65
C LEU A 29 24.28 -0.45 -3.18
N SER A 30 25.14 -1.32 -3.69
CA SER A 30 26.45 -0.96 -4.23
C SER A 30 26.83 -1.93 -5.34
N ARG A 31 27.49 -1.45 -6.39
CA ARG A 31 28.04 -2.34 -7.43
C ARG A 31 29.30 -3.07 -6.98
N GLN A 32 30.05 -2.49 -6.05
CA GLN A 32 31.35 -2.99 -5.60
C GLN A 32 31.26 -3.81 -4.31
N SER A 33 30.07 -3.93 -3.72
CA SER A 33 29.86 -4.70 -2.48
C SER A 33 28.50 -5.39 -2.46
N THR A 34 28.34 -6.35 -1.55
CA THR A 34 27.08 -7.04 -1.32
C THR A 34 26.01 -6.07 -0.82
N GLY A 35 24.84 -6.06 -1.45
CA GLY A 35 23.72 -5.24 -1.00
C GLY A 35 23.19 -5.74 0.33
N ARG A 36 22.69 -4.86 1.19
CA ARG A 36 22.16 -5.26 2.52
C ARG A 36 20.85 -4.59 2.87
N LEU A 37 19.95 -5.32 3.52
CA LEU A 37 18.70 -4.81 4.09
C LEU A 37 18.79 -4.77 5.63
N TYR A 38 18.49 -3.61 6.19
CA TYR A 38 18.35 -3.37 7.61
C TYR A 38 16.92 -2.94 7.92
N LEU A 39 16.30 -3.55 8.93
CA LEU A 39 14.94 -3.26 9.35
C LEU A 39 14.88 -2.24 10.49
N ASP A 40 15.96 -2.10 11.26
CA ASP A 40 16.05 -1.20 12.40
C ASP A 40 17.51 -0.86 12.75
N GLN A 41 17.67 0.09 13.67
CA GLN A 41 18.96 0.58 14.13
C GLN A 41 19.78 -0.48 14.86
N HIS A 42 19.13 -1.43 15.55
CA HIS A 42 19.83 -2.52 16.24
C HIS A 42 20.55 -3.44 15.23
N GLN A 43 19.86 -3.83 14.15
CA GLN A 43 20.46 -4.58 13.06
C GLN A 43 21.65 -3.87 12.43
N PHE A 44 21.57 -2.54 12.27
CA PHE A 44 22.66 -1.74 11.72
C PHE A 44 23.85 -1.61 12.68
N SER A 45 23.60 -1.44 13.98
CA SER A 45 24.65 -1.26 14.99
C SER A 45 25.39 -2.55 15.34
N THR A 46 24.75 -3.73 15.21
CA THR A 46 25.40 -5.04 15.44
C THR A 46 26.48 -5.44 14.42
N LEU A 47 26.74 -4.62 13.39
CA LEU A 47 27.82 -4.89 12.44
C LEU A 47 29.19 -4.59 13.07
N ALA A 48 30.01 -5.64 13.25
CA ALA A 48 31.39 -5.51 13.74
C ALA A 48 32.25 -4.58 12.89
N THR A 49 31.94 -4.47 11.60
CA THR A 49 32.49 -3.47 10.69
C THR A 49 31.33 -2.94 9.85
N PRO A 50 30.95 -1.65 9.94
CA PRO A 50 30.00 -1.08 9.00
C PRO A 50 30.50 -1.32 7.56
N PRO A 51 29.61 -1.50 6.57
CA PRO A 51 30.03 -1.75 5.19
C PRO A 51 31.06 -0.67 4.81
N ARG A 52 32.31 -1.08 4.56
CA ARG A 52 33.36 -0.18 4.10
C ARG A 52 32.97 0.25 2.70
N VAL A 53 32.43 1.46 2.61
CA VAL A 53 32.17 2.10 1.33
C VAL A 53 33.41 2.88 0.99
N GLU A 54 34.10 2.44 -0.06
CA GLU A 54 35.18 3.25 -0.62
C GLU A 54 34.58 4.60 -1.06
N PRO A 55 35.28 5.73 -0.86
CA PRO A 55 34.79 7.06 -1.23
C PRO A 55 34.39 7.21 -2.71
N THR A 56 34.84 6.27 -3.55
CA THR A 56 34.58 6.16 -5.00
C THR A 56 33.46 5.19 -5.37
N ALA A 57 32.89 4.45 -4.41
CA ALA A 57 31.84 3.47 -4.70
C ALA A 57 30.48 4.17 -4.85
N ASP A 58 29.79 3.94 -5.96
CA ASP A 58 28.40 4.33 -6.14
C ASP A 58 27.51 3.54 -5.17
N VAL A 59 27.24 4.14 -4.01
CA VAL A 59 26.37 3.58 -2.98
C VAL A 59 25.07 4.34 -2.91
N PHE A 60 23.98 3.58 -3.02
CA PHE A 60 22.62 4.09 -3.00
C PHE A 60 21.88 3.53 -1.78
N LEU A 61 21.18 4.41 -1.09
CA LEU A 61 20.19 3.99 -0.10
C LEU A 61 18.82 3.94 -0.75
N LEU A 62 18.18 2.78 -0.70
CA LEU A 62 16.76 2.66 -0.98
C LEU A 62 16.05 2.37 0.34
N SER A 63 15.18 3.27 0.77
CA SER A 63 14.42 3.08 2.00
C SER A 63 12.95 2.86 1.70
N VAL A 64 12.28 2.05 2.53
CA VAL A 64 10.85 1.77 2.46
C VAL A 64 10.23 1.79 3.85
N THR A 65 8.95 2.07 3.98
CA THR A 65 8.26 2.00 5.28
C THR A 65 8.36 0.60 5.87
N ARG A 66 8.93 0.48 7.07
CA ARG A 66 9.21 -0.79 7.75
C ARG A 66 7.93 -1.58 7.98
N SER A 67 6.89 -0.95 8.54
CA SER A 67 5.62 -1.64 8.78
C SER A 67 4.96 -2.11 7.48
N ALA A 68 5.11 -1.36 6.37
CA ALA A 68 4.61 -1.79 5.08
C ALA A 68 5.34 -3.05 4.61
N LEU A 69 6.67 -3.06 4.67
CA LEU A 69 7.48 -4.21 4.30
C LEU A 69 7.13 -5.44 5.14
N LEU A 70 7.05 -5.30 6.47
CA LEU A 70 6.68 -6.38 7.38
C LEU A 70 5.23 -6.87 7.19
N ARG A 71 4.30 -6.02 6.75
CA ARG A 71 2.95 -6.46 6.37
C ARG A 71 2.96 -7.39 5.15
N TYR A 72 3.95 -7.27 4.26
CA TYR A 72 4.09 -8.17 3.11
C TYR A 72 4.96 -9.37 3.43
N LEU A 73 6.00 -9.13 4.21
CA LEU A 73 7.00 -10.12 4.57
C LEU A 73 7.20 -10.16 6.10
N PRO A 74 6.25 -10.74 6.88
CA PRO A 74 6.33 -10.76 8.34
C PRO A 74 7.55 -11.48 8.90
N MET A 75 8.02 -12.53 8.22
CA MET A 75 9.17 -13.33 8.65
C MET A 75 10.46 -12.53 8.78
N LEU A 76 10.56 -11.37 8.11
CA LEU A 76 11.76 -10.53 8.18
C LEU A 76 12.04 -10.02 9.61
N ALA A 77 11.00 -9.85 10.43
CA ALA A 77 11.14 -9.25 11.77
C ALA A 77 12.07 -10.03 12.72
N GLY A 78 12.30 -11.32 12.47
CA GLY A 78 13.17 -12.18 13.30
C GLY A 78 14.51 -12.55 12.64
N LEU A 79 14.80 -12.04 11.44
CA LEU A 79 15.99 -12.41 10.68
C LEU A 79 17.16 -11.44 10.95
N PRO A 80 18.41 -11.90 10.82
CA PRO A 80 19.56 -11.00 10.73
C PRO A 80 19.47 -10.14 9.45
N PRO A 81 20.32 -9.09 9.32
CA PRO A 81 20.40 -8.32 8.09
C PRO A 81 20.57 -9.20 6.85
N LEU A 82 19.70 -9.02 5.85
CA LEU A 82 19.78 -9.81 4.62
C LEU A 82 20.88 -9.26 3.72
N SER A 83 21.54 -10.16 2.99
CA SER A 83 22.62 -9.84 2.06
C SER A 83 22.29 -10.33 0.65
N PHE A 84 22.35 -9.43 -0.32
CA PHE A 84 21.92 -9.65 -1.70
C PHE A 84 23.09 -9.65 -2.68
N ASN A 85 23.06 -10.52 -3.68
CA ASN A 85 23.99 -10.45 -4.80
C ASN A 85 23.61 -9.27 -5.72
N MET A 86 24.56 -8.33 -5.93
CA MET A 86 24.35 -7.13 -6.74
C MET A 86 24.93 -7.25 -8.16
N GLU A 87 25.67 -8.33 -8.46
CA GLU A 87 26.30 -8.57 -9.76
C GLU A 87 25.40 -9.40 -10.69
N LYS A 88 24.58 -10.30 -10.12
CA LYS A 88 23.67 -11.19 -10.86
C LYS A 88 22.34 -11.35 -10.14
N GLY A 89 21.35 -11.88 -10.86
CA GLY A 89 20.01 -12.13 -10.33
C GLY A 89 19.20 -10.84 -10.12
N PRO A 90 18.06 -10.90 -9.39
CA PRO A 90 17.15 -9.77 -9.22
C PRO A 90 17.79 -8.58 -8.49
N GLY A 91 18.80 -8.82 -7.66
CA GLY A 91 19.56 -7.77 -6.99
C GLY A 91 20.30 -6.82 -7.95
N ALA A 92 20.83 -7.33 -9.07
CA ALA A 92 21.48 -6.50 -10.10
C ALA A 92 20.49 -5.56 -10.82
N PHE A 93 19.26 -6.03 -11.04
CA PHE A 93 18.19 -5.20 -11.57
C PHE A 93 17.75 -4.13 -10.57
N LEU A 94 17.67 -4.48 -9.27
CA LEU A 94 17.30 -3.53 -8.22
C LEU A 94 18.34 -2.41 -8.09
N LEU A 95 19.62 -2.75 -8.17
CA LEU A 95 20.71 -1.76 -8.21
C LEU A 95 20.56 -0.82 -9.41
N SER A 96 20.36 -1.37 -10.61
CA SER A 96 20.16 -0.58 -11.84
C SER A 96 18.95 0.36 -11.74
N ALA A 97 17.84 -0.14 -11.21
CA ALA A 97 16.66 0.68 -10.96
C ALA A 97 16.95 1.80 -9.96
N GLY A 98 17.64 1.51 -8.85
CA GLY A 98 18.07 2.52 -7.88
C GLY A 98 18.92 3.63 -8.50
N SER A 99 19.89 3.28 -9.35
CA SER A 99 20.71 4.26 -10.07
C SER A 99 19.89 5.14 -11.02
N MET A 100 18.91 4.58 -11.74
CA MET A 100 18.01 5.37 -12.60
C MET A 100 17.13 6.34 -11.81
N LEU A 101 16.67 5.93 -10.61
CA LEU A 101 15.87 6.79 -9.75
C LEU A 101 16.67 7.96 -9.19
N GLU A 102 17.92 7.68 -8.80
CA GLU A 102 18.84 8.70 -8.32
C GLU A 102 19.20 9.71 -9.41
N ALA A 103 19.41 9.24 -10.64
CA ALA A 103 19.67 10.10 -11.80
C ALA A 103 18.45 10.95 -12.24
N GLY A 104 17.36 10.96 -11.47
CA GLY A 104 16.20 11.79 -11.74
C GLY A 104 15.43 11.39 -13.01
N VAL A 105 15.59 10.16 -13.52
CA VAL A 105 15.02 9.74 -14.81
C VAL A 105 13.48 9.81 -14.84
N LEU A 106 12.84 9.90 -13.67
CA LEU A 106 11.39 10.07 -13.54
C LEU A 106 10.93 11.54 -13.45
N GLU A 107 11.85 12.50 -13.41
CA GLU A 107 11.53 13.93 -13.47
C GLU A 107 10.78 14.27 -14.76
N GLY A 108 9.80 15.16 -14.65
CA GLY A 108 8.92 15.51 -15.78
C GLY A 108 7.88 14.45 -16.17
N THR A 109 7.92 13.22 -15.62
CA THR A 109 6.87 12.23 -15.88
C THR A 109 5.56 12.57 -15.16
N ILE A 110 4.42 12.21 -15.77
CA ILE A 110 3.11 12.39 -15.14
C ILE A 110 3.01 11.58 -13.83
N PRO A 111 2.29 12.09 -12.80
CA PRO A 111 2.24 11.47 -11.47
C PRO A 111 1.82 9.98 -11.49
N GLN A 112 0.86 9.61 -12.35
CA GLN A 112 0.38 8.24 -12.47
C GLN A 112 1.46 7.30 -13.01
N THR A 113 2.25 7.74 -13.98
CA THR A 113 3.37 6.94 -14.54
C THR A 113 4.46 6.77 -13.49
N ARG A 114 4.82 7.85 -12.79
CA ARG A 114 5.77 7.78 -11.66
C ARG A 114 5.32 6.79 -10.61
N GLN A 115 4.04 6.84 -10.20
CA GLN A 115 3.48 5.92 -9.22
C GLN A 115 3.56 4.45 -9.67
N ARG A 116 3.26 4.16 -10.94
CA ARG A 116 3.36 2.80 -11.51
C ARG A 116 4.81 2.31 -11.53
N LEU A 117 5.76 3.15 -11.92
CA LEU A 117 7.18 2.80 -11.92
C LEU A 117 7.72 2.55 -10.51
N MET A 118 7.32 3.38 -9.53
CA MET A 118 7.63 3.14 -8.11
C MET A 118 7.07 1.82 -7.60
N GLN A 119 5.89 1.43 -8.07
CA GLN A 119 5.29 0.15 -7.75
C GLN A 119 6.10 -1.03 -8.33
N HIS A 120 6.61 -0.92 -9.56
CA HIS A 120 7.47 -1.96 -10.13
C HIS A 120 8.82 -2.09 -9.41
N VAL A 121 9.41 -0.97 -8.97
CA VAL A 121 10.64 -0.99 -8.14
C VAL A 121 10.37 -1.69 -6.81
N THR A 122 9.20 -1.47 -6.23
CA THR A 122 8.76 -2.17 -5.02
C THR A 122 8.60 -3.68 -5.24
N ASP A 123 7.97 -4.09 -6.36
CA ASP A 123 7.81 -5.51 -6.67
C ASP A 123 9.17 -6.20 -6.95
N LEU A 124 10.10 -5.47 -7.57
CA LEU A 124 11.47 -5.92 -7.77
C LEU A 124 12.21 -6.08 -6.44
N LEU A 125 12.07 -5.14 -5.52
CA LEU A 125 12.60 -5.26 -4.15
C LEU A 125 12.09 -6.53 -3.46
N ILE A 126 10.78 -6.77 -3.49
CA ILE A 126 10.17 -7.97 -2.89
C ILE A 126 10.70 -9.24 -3.56
N THR A 127 10.86 -9.22 -4.89
CA THR A 127 11.44 -10.35 -5.65
C THR A 127 12.88 -10.63 -5.21
N THR A 128 13.71 -9.59 -5.07
CA THR A 128 15.09 -9.72 -4.58
C THR A 128 15.16 -10.29 -3.16
N ILE A 129 14.26 -9.87 -2.27
CA ILE A 129 14.21 -10.40 -0.90
C ILE A 129 13.82 -11.88 -0.90
N LEU A 130 12.83 -12.27 -1.70
CA LEU A 130 12.37 -13.66 -1.75
C LEU A 130 13.42 -14.59 -2.37
N ASP A 131 14.09 -14.15 -3.43
CA ASP A 131 15.20 -14.85 -4.06
C ASP A 131 16.37 -15.07 -3.08
N CYS A 132 16.73 -14.03 -2.31
CA CYS A 132 17.76 -14.10 -1.27
C CYS A 132 17.45 -15.10 -0.16
N LEU A 133 16.17 -15.28 0.16
CA LEU A 133 15.72 -16.23 1.17
C LEU A 133 15.53 -17.65 0.60
N GLU A 134 15.86 -17.86 -0.67
CA GLU A 134 15.58 -19.09 -1.43
C GLU A 134 14.12 -19.53 -1.31
N LEU A 135 13.23 -18.57 -1.09
CA LEU A 135 11.80 -18.84 -1.01
C LEU A 135 11.28 -18.89 -2.44
N GLU A 136 10.94 -20.09 -2.91
CA GLU A 136 10.10 -20.22 -4.09
C GLU A 136 8.84 -19.39 -3.85
N VAL A 137 8.72 -18.26 -4.54
CA VAL A 137 7.49 -17.50 -4.48
C VAL A 137 6.45 -18.39 -5.14
N SER A 138 5.65 -19.07 -4.34
CA SER A 138 4.56 -19.87 -4.89
C SER A 138 3.72 -18.96 -5.80
N VAL A 139 3.18 -19.52 -6.89
CA VAL A 139 2.26 -18.78 -7.77
C VAL A 139 1.15 -18.12 -6.93
N ALA A 140 0.71 -18.80 -5.86
CA ALA A 140 -0.23 -18.27 -4.88
C ALA A 140 0.30 -17.05 -4.10
N GLY A 141 1.58 -17.01 -3.72
CA GLY A 141 2.23 -15.87 -3.06
C GLY A 141 2.30 -14.63 -3.96
N ARG A 142 2.75 -14.78 -5.21
CA ARG A 142 2.73 -13.68 -6.21
C ARG A 142 1.31 -13.18 -6.47
N ARG A 143 0.36 -14.10 -6.60
CA ARG A 143 -1.06 -13.79 -6.81
C ARG A 143 -1.64 -12.98 -5.64
N ARG A 144 -1.37 -13.41 -4.40
CA ARG A 144 -1.80 -12.69 -3.18
C ARG A 144 -1.17 -11.31 -3.05
N HIS A 145 0.14 -11.19 -3.31
CA HIS A 145 0.85 -9.91 -3.28
C HIS A 145 0.23 -8.92 -4.26
N ARG A 146 0.07 -9.34 -5.53
CA ARG A 146 -0.56 -8.54 -6.58
C ARG A 146 -1.99 -8.15 -6.23
N GLN A 147 -2.79 -9.09 -5.72
CA GLN A 147 -4.16 -8.84 -5.30
C GLN A 147 -4.22 -7.80 -4.17
N LYS A 148 -3.34 -7.89 -3.16
CA LYS A 148 -3.27 -6.92 -2.06
C LYS A 148 -2.92 -5.52 -2.54
N HIS A 149 -1.98 -5.38 -3.46
CA HIS A 149 -1.63 -4.09 -4.06
C HIS A 149 -2.81 -3.48 -4.83
N ILE A 150 -3.50 -4.28 -5.65
CA ILE A 150 -4.66 -3.80 -6.42
C ILE A 150 -5.81 -3.39 -5.49
N ARG A 151 -6.06 -4.15 -4.41
CA ARG A 151 -7.05 -3.75 -3.39
C ARG A 151 -6.70 -2.40 -2.77
N HIS A 152 -5.44 -2.21 -2.40
CA HIS A 152 -4.99 -0.93 -1.86
C HIS A 152 -5.19 0.23 -2.85
N TYR A 153 -4.83 0.02 -4.12
CA TYR A 153 -5.06 0.99 -5.20
C TYR A 153 -6.53 1.40 -5.33
N ILE A 154 -7.44 0.42 -5.24
CA ILE A 154 -8.88 0.66 -5.31
C ILE A 154 -9.35 1.42 -4.07
N GLU A 155 -8.96 0.99 -2.86
CA GLU A 155 -9.39 1.60 -1.60
C GLU A 155 -9.07 3.10 -1.53
N THR A 156 -7.92 3.54 -2.02
CA THR A 156 -7.56 4.96 -2.03
C THR A 156 -8.37 5.78 -3.04
N ARG A 157 -9.07 5.12 -3.97
CA ARG A 157 -9.74 5.72 -5.12
C ARG A 157 -11.24 5.44 -5.19
N LEU A 158 -11.84 4.84 -4.16
CA LEU A 158 -13.26 4.47 -4.19
C LEU A 158 -14.21 5.66 -4.46
N HIS A 159 -13.77 6.89 -4.18
CA HIS A 159 -14.48 8.13 -4.46
C HIS A 159 -14.55 8.49 -5.97
N GLU A 160 -13.61 7.99 -6.78
CA GLU A 160 -13.51 8.28 -8.21
C GLU A 160 -14.61 7.53 -9.00
N HIS A 161 -15.51 8.25 -9.67
CA HIS A 161 -16.63 7.65 -10.38
C HIS A 161 -16.23 6.75 -11.57
N ASP A 162 -15.08 7.03 -12.17
CA ASP A 162 -14.47 6.36 -13.32
C ASP A 162 -13.54 5.20 -12.93
N LEU A 163 -13.46 4.86 -11.63
CA LEU A 163 -12.82 3.65 -11.16
C LEU A 163 -13.62 2.40 -11.62
N THR A 164 -13.18 1.80 -12.71
CA THR A 164 -13.79 0.64 -13.37
C THR A 164 -12.78 -0.52 -13.42
N PRO A 165 -13.22 -1.77 -13.62
CA PRO A 165 -12.29 -2.89 -13.80
C PRO A 165 -11.28 -2.65 -14.92
N GLN A 166 -11.68 -1.95 -16.00
CA GLN A 166 -10.79 -1.60 -17.09
C GLN A 166 -9.73 -0.59 -16.64
N SER A 167 -10.13 0.54 -16.03
CA SER A 167 -9.16 1.55 -15.58
C SER A 167 -8.23 1.03 -14.49
N ILE A 168 -8.69 0.10 -13.63
CA ILE A 168 -7.84 -0.59 -12.65
C ILE A 168 -6.83 -1.52 -13.36
N ALA A 169 -7.27 -2.29 -14.34
CA ALA A 169 -6.41 -3.22 -15.08
C ALA A 169 -5.30 -2.44 -15.83
N GLU A 170 -5.68 -1.37 -16.52
CA GLU A 170 -4.75 -0.44 -17.19
C GLU A 170 -3.78 0.20 -16.19
N ALA A 171 -4.28 0.66 -15.04
CA ALA A 171 -3.44 1.25 -14.01
C ALA A 171 -2.48 0.25 -13.35
N SER A 172 -2.85 -1.03 -13.34
CA SER A 172 -2.08 -2.11 -12.71
C SER A 172 -1.21 -2.90 -13.70
N GLY A 173 -1.23 -2.54 -14.99
CA GLY A 173 -0.43 -3.20 -16.03
C GLY A 173 -0.81 -4.66 -16.27
N ILE A 174 -2.08 -5.02 -16.10
CA ILE A 174 -2.59 -6.39 -16.33
C ILE A 174 -3.78 -6.38 -17.27
N SER A 175 -4.06 -7.54 -17.87
CA SER A 175 -5.32 -7.69 -18.62
C SER A 175 -6.52 -7.69 -17.68
N THR A 176 -7.66 -7.24 -18.17
CA THR A 176 -8.93 -7.28 -17.42
C THR A 176 -9.26 -8.71 -17.02
N ARG A 177 -8.98 -9.70 -17.88
CA ARG A 177 -9.12 -11.13 -17.57
C ARG A 177 -8.25 -11.54 -16.37
N ALA A 178 -7.00 -11.13 -16.32
CA ALA A 178 -6.12 -11.41 -15.19
C ALA A 178 -6.62 -10.71 -13.91
N LEU A 179 -7.18 -9.49 -14.03
CA LEU A 179 -7.82 -8.81 -12.90
C LEU A 179 -9.01 -9.60 -12.36
N TYR A 180 -9.91 -10.08 -13.22
CA TYR A 180 -11.03 -10.93 -12.80
C TYR A 180 -10.55 -12.21 -12.10
N GLN A 181 -9.54 -12.89 -12.64
CA GLN A 181 -8.94 -14.07 -12.00
C GLN A 181 -8.28 -13.78 -10.65
N LEU A 182 -7.83 -12.54 -10.39
CA LEU A 182 -7.34 -12.16 -9.06
C LEU A 182 -8.47 -12.04 -8.03
N PHE A 183 -9.73 -11.88 -8.46
CA PHE A 183 -10.89 -11.69 -7.59
C PHE A 183 -11.91 -12.85 -7.63
N ASP A 184 -11.67 -13.91 -8.42
CA ASP A 184 -12.55 -15.08 -8.62
C ASP A 184 -12.98 -15.85 -7.34
N GLY A 185 -12.42 -15.53 -6.16
CA GLY A 185 -12.75 -16.17 -4.88
C GLY A 185 -13.59 -15.31 -3.92
N GLU A 186 -14.09 -14.14 -4.35
CA GLU A 186 -14.88 -13.22 -3.51
C GLU A 186 -16.33 -13.08 -4.01
N GLU A 187 -17.23 -12.63 -3.13
CA GLU A 187 -18.63 -12.34 -3.48
C GLU A 187 -18.71 -11.21 -4.52
N GLY A 188 -18.81 -11.64 -5.78
CA GLY A 188 -18.72 -10.78 -6.94
C GLY A 188 -17.27 -10.62 -7.42
N ALA A 189 -17.10 -10.63 -8.73
CA ALA A 189 -15.86 -10.20 -9.36
C ALA A 189 -15.42 -8.79 -8.90
N VAL A 190 -14.24 -8.32 -9.31
CA VAL A 190 -13.68 -7.00 -8.95
C VAL A 190 -14.69 -5.83 -8.98
N ALA A 191 -15.65 -5.82 -9.92
CA ALA A 191 -16.73 -4.82 -9.98
C ALA A 191 -17.69 -4.90 -8.78
N GLY A 192 -18.09 -6.12 -8.40
CA GLY A 192 -18.90 -6.37 -7.21
C GLY A 192 -18.16 -6.01 -5.93
N TRP A 193 -16.86 -6.31 -5.87
CA TRP A 193 -16.02 -5.92 -4.74
C TRP A 193 -15.95 -4.38 -4.58
N ILE A 194 -15.69 -3.63 -5.65
CA ILE A 194 -15.70 -2.15 -5.63
C ILE A 194 -17.05 -1.63 -5.12
N LEU A 195 -18.16 -2.14 -5.67
CA LEU A 195 -19.51 -1.75 -5.26
C LEU A 195 -19.72 -2.01 -3.77
N ASN A 196 -19.33 -3.19 -3.29
CA ASN A 196 -19.47 -3.60 -1.90
C ASN A 196 -18.72 -2.66 -0.96
N ARG A 197 -17.48 -2.30 -1.29
CA ARG A 197 -16.65 -1.40 -0.50
C ARG A 197 -17.18 0.03 -0.50
N ARG A 198 -17.70 0.55 -1.62
CA ARG A 198 -18.40 1.85 -1.66
C ARG A 198 -19.61 1.86 -0.74
N LEU A 199 -20.45 0.83 -0.80
CA LEU A 199 -21.65 0.72 0.03
C LEU A 199 -21.32 0.65 1.53
N GLU A 200 -20.25 -0.05 1.90
CA GLU A 200 -19.76 -0.13 3.29
C GLU A 200 -19.28 1.22 3.80
N ARG A 201 -18.53 1.99 3.01
CA ARG A 201 -18.12 3.35 3.40
C ARG A 201 -19.29 4.30 3.54
N ILE A 202 -20.25 4.25 2.61
CA ILE A 202 -21.48 5.04 2.74
C ILE A 202 -22.27 4.64 3.99
N HIS A 203 -22.36 3.35 4.31
CA HIS A 203 -23.02 2.92 5.54
C HIS A 203 -22.33 3.50 6.77
N ALA A 204 -20.99 3.46 6.83
CA ALA A 204 -20.22 4.06 7.92
C ALA A 204 -20.55 5.56 8.07
N ASP A 205 -20.54 6.31 6.96
CA ASP A 205 -20.87 7.74 6.96
C ASP A 205 -22.32 8.00 7.39
N LEU A 206 -23.27 7.17 6.96
CA LEU A 206 -24.68 7.31 7.34
C LEU A 206 -24.95 7.03 8.82
N THR A 207 -24.08 6.26 9.47
CA THR A 207 -24.18 5.96 10.90
C THR A 207 -23.34 6.90 11.77
N ASN A 208 -22.51 7.75 11.16
CA ASN A 208 -21.66 8.70 11.86
C ASN A 208 -22.38 10.05 12.03
N PRO A 209 -22.67 10.50 13.28
CA PRO A 209 -23.37 11.76 13.52
C PRO A 209 -22.65 12.99 12.96
N ALA A 210 -21.33 12.95 12.73
CA ALA A 210 -20.61 14.02 12.06
C ALA A 210 -21.10 14.31 10.62
N HIS A 211 -21.83 13.38 10.01
CA HIS A 211 -22.36 13.48 8.65
C HIS A 211 -23.89 13.62 8.59
N ASP A 212 -24.58 13.84 9.71
CA ASP A 212 -26.05 13.92 9.74
C ASP A 212 -26.61 15.06 8.88
N ALA A 213 -25.89 16.18 8.85
CA ALA A 213 -26.23 17.35 8.04
C ALA A 213 -25.99 17.14 6.53
N LEU A 214 -25.18 16.14 6.13
CA LEU A 214 -24.89 15.91 4.72
C LEU A 214 -26.04 15.18 4.01
N PRO A 215 -26.51 15.68 2.87
CA PRO A 215 -27.52 14.98 2.07
C PRO A 215 -27.04 13.58 1.67
N ILE A 216 -27.91 12.58 1.78
CA ILE A 216 -27.59 11.18 1.41
C ILE A 216 -27.07 11.10 -0.04
N ALA A 217 -27.66 11.88 -0.95
CA ALA A 217 -27.22 11.95 -2.34
C ALA A 217 -25.78 12.47 -2.46
N GLN A 218 -25.39 13.45 -1.64
CA GLN A 218 -24.03 13.97 -1.62
C GLN A 218 -23.04 12.93 -1.08
N ILE A 219 -23.40 12.20 -0.02
CA ILE A 219 -22.57 11.10 0.50
C ILE A 219 -22.38 10.03 -0.60
N ALA A 220 -23.44 9.65 -1.29
CA ALA A 220 -23.34 8.68 -2.39
C ALA A 220 -22.42 9.18 -3.53
N LEU A 221 -22.52 10.47 -3.88
CA LEU A 221 -21.63 11.10 -4.87
C LEU A 221 -20.16 11.07 -4.42
N ASN A 222 -19.88 11.44 -3.17
CA ASN A 222 -18.53 11.41 -2.59
C ASN A 222 -17.89 10.01 -2.60
N HIS A 223 -18.69 8.95 -2.67
CA HIS A 223 -18.24 7.56 -2.75
C HIS A 223 -18.40 6.95 -4.14
N GLY A 224 -18.48 7.77 -5.19
CA GLY A 224 -18.37 7.29 -6.56
C GLY A 224 -19.69 6.84 -7.20
N PHE A 225 -20.86 7.08 -6.61
CA PHE A 225 -22.15 6.83 -7.28
C PHE A 225 -22.63 8.02 -8.10
N ARG A 226 -22.83 7.85 -9.41
CA ARG A 226 -23.43 8.87 -10.29
C ARG A 226 -24.97 8.88 -10.29
N ASN A 227 -25.59 7.78 -9.86
CA ASN A 227 -27.04 7.60 -9.96
C ASN A 227 -27.63 7.19 -8.60
N ALA A 228 -28.46 8.06 -8.02
CA ALA A 228 -29.08 7.87 -6.72
C ALA A 228 -30.08 6.69 -6.68
N ALA A 229 -30.77 6.40 -7.78
CA ALA A 229 -31.69 5.26 -7.88
C ALA A 229 -30.93 3.92 -7.95
N HIS A 230 -29.80 3.88 -8.67
CA HIS A 230 -28.92 2.71 -8.66
C HIS A 230 -28.31 2.49 -7.27
N PHE A 231 -27.79 3.55 -6.64
CA PHE A 231 -27.30 3.53 -5.27
C PHE A 231 -28.35 2.99 -4.30
N SER A 232 -29.55 3.58 -4.25
CA SER A 232 -30.57 3.24 -3.26
C SER A 232 -31.01 1.78 -3.36
N ARG A 233 -31.12 1.24 -4.59
CA ARG A 233 -31.44 -0.17 -4.83
C ARG A 233 -30.34 -1.10 -4.33
N ARG A 234 -29.08 -0.82 -4.68
CA ARG A 234 -27.93 -1.65 -4.25
C ARG A 234 -27.69 -1.58 -2.74
N PHE A 235 -27.88 -0.41 -2.14
CA PHE A 235 -27.77 -0.23 -0.70
C PHE A 235 -28.84 -1.04 0.05
N ARG A 236 -30.11 -0.93 -0.37
CA ARG A 236 -31.20 -1.72 0.24
C ARG A 236 -30.99 -3.22 0.05
N GLN A 237 -30.50 -3.65 -1.12
CA GLN A 237 -30.18 -5.05 -1.39
C GLN A 237 -29.12 -5.59 -0.42
N LYS A 238 -28.10 -4.78 -0.09
CA LYS A 238 -27.01 -5.20 0.81
C LYS A 238 -27.37 -5.14 2.29
N PHE A 239 -28.03 -4.07 2.74
CA PHE A 239 -28.25 -3.81 4.17
C PHE A 239 -29.68 -4.07 4.65
N GLY A 240 -30.59 -4.51 3.76
CA GLY A 240 -31.99 -4.80 4.08
C GLY A 240 -32.86 -3.57 4.38
N ALA A 241 -32.29 -2.36 4.41
CA ALA A 241 -32.97 -1.11 4.73
C ALA A 241 -32.53 0.02 3.80
N SER A 242 -33.36 1.04 3.65
CA SER A 242 -32.99 2.21 2.87
C SER A 242 -31.90 3.05 3.58
N PRO A 243 -31.09 3.82 2.84
CA PRO A 243 -30.12 4.76 3.43
C PRO A 243 -30.73 5.69 4.49
N ARG A 244 -31.96 6.16 4.24
CA ARG A 244 -32.70 7.04 5.16
C ARG A 244 -33.12 6.31 6.43
N GLU A 245 -33.62 5.08 6.31
CA GLU A 245 -33.98 4.24 7.45
C GLU A 245 -32.75 3.95 8.34
N ILE A 246 -31.59 3.64 7.74
CA ILE A 246 -30.35 3.41 8.48
C ILE A 246 -29.91 4.66 9.26
N ARG A 247 -29.91 5.83 8.62
CA ARG A 247 -29.56 7.09 9.29
C ARG A 247 -30.50 7.40 10.46
N GLN A 248 -31.81 7.29 10.24
CA GLN A 248 -32.81 7.53 11.29
C GLN A 248 -32.65 6.56 12.46
N ARG A 249 -32.38 5.27 12.20
CA ARG A 249 -32.11 4.27 13.25
C ARG A 249 -30.87 4.61 14.07
N SER A 250 -29.81 5.12 13.42
CA SER A 250 -28.59 5.55 14.11
C SER A 250 -28.86 6.75 15.04
N ALA A 251 -29.53 7.78 14.53
CA ALA A 251 -29.89 8.97 15.32
C ALA A 251 -30.76 8.63 16.54
N LEU A 252 -31.75 7.74 16.38
CA LEU A 252 -32.61 7.26 17.49
C LEU A 252 -31.85 6.40 18.51
N ARG A 253 -30.73 5.78 18.14
CA ARG A 253 -29.88 5.01 19.05
C ARG A 253 -29.01 5.94 19.89
N LEU A 254 -28.44 6.99 19.28
CA LEU A 254 -27.64 8.00 19.97
C LEU A 254 -28.46 8.78 21.00
N GLY A 255 -29.66 9.25 20.64
CA GLY A 255 -30.54 9.97 21.57
C GLY A 255 -30.98 9.14 22.78
N ARG A 256 -31.05 7.80 22.67
CA ARG A 256 -31.36 6.91 23.80
C ARG A 256 -30.17 6.72 24.74
N LEU A 257 -28.93 6.69 24.23
CA LEU A 257 -27.72 6.55 25.03
C LEU A 257 -27.46 7.80 25.88
N GLU A 258 -27.70 9.00 25.33
CA GLU A 258 -27.55 10.27 26.03
C GLU A 258 -28.56 10.42 27.19
N GLN A 259 -29.80 9.92 27.02
CA GLN A 259 -30.83 9.96 28.06
C GLN A 259 -30.51 9.02 29.24
N THR A 260 -29.92 7.84 28.99
CA THR A 260 -29.48 6.92 30.07
C THR A 260 -28.27 7.43 30.87
N GLY A 261 -27.40 8.27 30.28
CA GLY A 261 -26.23 8.84 30.97
C GLY A 261 -26.55 10.05 31.86
N SER A 262 -27.66 10.75 31.61
CA SER A 262 -28.06 11.95 32.37
C SER A 262 -28.80 11.62 33.68
N SER A 263 -29.35 10.40 33.82
CA SER A 263 -30.14 9.98 34.98
C SER A 263 -29.31 9.49 36.19
N GLY A 264 -27.97 9.46 36.11
CA GLY A 264 -27.07 8.92 37.16
C GLY A 264 -26.30 9.96 37.99
N ARG A 265 -26.58 11.27 37.83
CA ARG A 265 -26.03 12.34 38.67
C ARG A 265 -27.16 13.02 39.44
N ARG A 266 -27.54 12.42 40.57
CA ARG A 266 -28.19 13.11 41.69
C ARG A 266 -27.59 12.61 42.98
#